data_AF-A0A923QZ32-F1
#
_entry.id   AF-A0A923QZ32-F1
#
_cell.length_a   1.000
_cell.length_b   1.000
_cell.length_c   1.000
_cell.angle_alpha   90.00
_cell.angle_beta   90.00
_cell.angle_gamma   90.00
#
_symmetry.space_group_name_H-M   'P 1'
#
loop_
_entity.id
_entity.type
_entity.pdbx_description
1 polymer ?
#
loop_
_entity_poly.entity_id
_entity_poly.type
_entity_poly.pdbx_seq_one_letter_code
_entity_poly.pdbx_strand_id
1 'polypeptide(L)'
;KEDILYCCQYNESNFEFFNRLAVEYGEWFYYDGRNLFFGKPSSSESIKLVYGEHLESINFSLKLAPNKANAYSYHAENDEVFTTSPGTIKGDTYVNKSIEVSDKLYRTTLTHTVAVPVSSQSDMDLYAKNRQGQKAAATVQLSAFGDNPKVKIGNQVELILKETDLSGQDSTEEARFLVTSITHTLNGTGTYSHEFTAISASAEHIPAELKPVHAENQVAIVKENKDPLGFGRVKVQMPWQKADNETTDWIRILTPDAGSSSDVSKNRGFVFVPEIDDQVILGFEHNHPSRPFVLGSVFHGKNGAGGGKENNVKTIKTRSGHTISLDDTKDAETIIISDKSGNEIKYDTKKKSLHITSTEDIELTAKNIKITAEENVEIMAKKKISLTSEGDMELISEKELALQSEKDTTVKSGAGITLEATKDAILNGQNVTAEGKVKATFTGAQTKISGKMTALQGASGKIEIT
;
A
#
# COMPACT_ATOMS: atom_id res chain seq x y z
N LYS A 1 -16.27 20.72 -14.30
CA LYS A 1 -16.88 19.80 -13.32
C LYS A 1 -15.85 18.71 -13.12
N GLU A 2 -15.19 18.70 -11.98
CA GLU A 2 -14.32 17.60 -11.59
C GLU A 2 -15.22 16.53 -10.96
N ASP A 3 -14.94 15.26 -11.26
CA ASP A 3 -15.72 14.14 -10.75
C ASP A 3 -15.22 13.78 -9.36
N ILE A 4 -16.14 13.58 -8.41
CA ILE A 4 -15.81 13.09 -7.07
C ILE A 4 -15.61 11.57 -7.18
N LEU A 5 -14.35 11.12 -7.15
CA LEU A 5 -13.98 9.71 -7.38
C LEU A 5 -14.59 8.76 -6.35
N TYR A 6 -14.57 9.14 -5.07
CA TYR A 6 -15.17 8.36 -3.98
C TYR A 6 -15.68 9.27 -2.86
N CYS A 7 -16.95 9.14 -2.52
CA CYS A 7 -17.58 9.79 -1.38
C CYS A 7 -18.45 8.79 -0.63
N CYS A 8 -18.43 8.84 0.70
CA CYS A 8 -19.10 7.86 1.54
C CYS A 8 -20.09 8.58 2.46
N GLN A 9 -21.34 8.11 2.45
CA GLN A 9 -22.35 8.47 3.44
C GLN A 9 -22.25 7.48 4.62
N TYR A 10 -21.71 7.92 5.75
CA TYR A 10 -21.43 7.02 6.88
C TYR A 10 -22.08 7.50 8.17
N ASN A 11 -22.98 6.67 8.74
CA ASN A 11 -23.71 6.96 9.98
C ASN A 11 -24.39 8.34 10.01
N GLU A 12 -24.85 8.80 8.85
CA GLU A 12 -25.49 10.10 8.69
C GLU A 12 -26.78 9.97 7.88
N SER A 13 -27.78 10.80 8.19
CA SER A 13 -28.99 10.89 7.39
C SER A 13 -28.69 11.55 6.04
N ASN A 14 -29.55 11.38 5.04
CA ASN A 14 -29.37 12.05 3.75
C ASN A 14 -29.26 13.58 3.91
N PHE A 15 -30.00 14.16 4.86
CA PHE A 15 -29.94 15.59 5.13
C PHE A 15 -28.57 16.01 5.69
N GLU A 16 -28.03 15.28 6.66
CA GLU A 16 -26.69 15.57 7.21
C GLU A 16 -25.59 15.33 6.17
N PHE A 17 -25.74 14.32 5.30
CA PHE A 17 -24.83 14.08 4.18
C PHE A 17 -24.77 15.27 3.22
N PHE A 18 -25.93 15.74 2.75
CA PHE A 18 -25.99 16.92 1.89
C PHE A 18 -25.47 18.18 2.60
N ASN A 19 -25.82 18.37 3.87
CA ASN A 19 -25.32 19.49 4.66
C ASN A 19 -23.78 19.47 4.75
N ARG A 20 -23.18 18.31 5.04
CA ARG A 20 -21.73 18.14 5.09
C ARG A 20 -21.08 18.43 3.75
N LEU A 21 -21.59 17.84 2.66
CA LEU A 21 -21.08 18.09 1.31
C LEU A 21 -21.17 19.58 0.94
N ALA A 22 -22.27 20.25 1.29
CA ALA A 22 -22.40 21.67 1.06
C ALA A 22 -21.30 22.47 1.77
N VAL A 23 -20.99 22.13 3.03
CA VAL A 23 -19.89 22.80 3.76
C VAL A 23 -18.51 22.49 3.18
N GLU A 24 -18.25 21.24 2.79
CA GLU A 24 -16.96 20.80 2.21
C GLU A 24 -16.68 21.49 0.87
N TYR A 25 -17.69 21.54 0.00
CA TYR A 25 -17.59 22.10 -1.35
C TYR A 25 -17.97 23.59 -1.44
N GLY A 26 -18.33 24.22 -0.31
CA GLY A 26 -18.65 25.65 -0.26
C GLY A 26 -20.00 26.03 -0.86
N GLU A 27 -20.88 25.04 -1.04
CA GLU A 27 -22.24 25.20 -1.57
C GLU A 27 -23.22 25.63 -0.48
N TRP A 28 -24.37 26.16 -0.91
CA TRP A 28 -25.42 26.60 0.01
C TRP A 28 -26.39 25.45 0.24
N PHE A 29 -26.87 25.26 1.48
CA PHE A 29 -27.88 24.27 1.78
C PHE A 29 -28.87 24.81 2.81
N TYR A 30 -30.11 25.08 2.38
CA TYR A 30 -31.14 25.66 3.26
C TYR A 30 -32.55 25.35 2.79
N TYR A 31 -33.50 25.42 3.71
CA TYR A 31 -34.93 25.25 3.46
C TYR A 31 -35.64 26.58 3.73
N ASP A 32 -36.41 27.09 2.77
CA ASP A 32 -37.09 28.40 2.87
C ASP A 32 -38.51 28.31 3.45
N GLY A 33 -38.91 27.14 3.95
CA GLY A 33 -40.29 26.87 4.38
C GLY A 33 -41.17 26.24 3.29
N ARG A 34 -40.70 26.16 2.04
CA ARG A 34 -41.42 25.55 0.91
C ARG A 34 -40.53 24.63 0.06
N ASN A 35 -39.31 25.04 -0.22
CA ASN A 35 -38.36 24.34 -1.08
C ASN A 35 -37.01 24.16 -0.36
N LEU A 36 -36.36 23.04 -0.65
CA LEU A 36 -34.99 22.77 -0.23
C LEU A 36 -34.04 23.19 -1.37
N PHE A 37 -33.05 24.01 -1.04
CA PHE A 37 -32.07 24.53 -1.99
C PHE A 37 -30.70 23.90 -1.73
N PHE A 38 -30.03 23.46 -2.80
CA PHE A 38 -28.64 23.03 -2.79
C PHE A 38 -27.87 23.81 -3.87
N GLY A 39 -26.82 24.49 -3.45
CA GLY A 39 -26.02 25.39 -4.27
C GLY A 39 -26.48 26.85 -4.24
N LYS A 40 -25.60 27.75 -4.68
CA LYS A 40 -25.88 29.19 -4.70
C LYS A 40 -27.04 29.51 -5.67
N PRO A 41 -28.09 30.24 -5.26
CA PRO A 41 -29.19 30.61 -6.13
C PRO A 41 -28.73 31.56 -7.24
N SER A 42 -29.30 31.41 -8.44
CA SER A 42 -29.00 32.25 -9.61
C SER A 42 -29.47 33.69 -9.48
N SER A 43 -30.48 33.93 -8.64
CA SER A 43 -30.97 35.26 -8.29
C SER A 43 -31.56 35.24 -6.88
N SER A 44 -31.34 36.33 -6.12
CA SER A 44 -31.95 36.56 -4.81
C SER A 44 -32.91 37.74 -4.92
N GLU A 45 -34.12 37.59 -4.41
CA GLU A 45 -35.07 38.70 -4.29
C GLU A 45 -34.49 39.75 -3.32
N SER A 46 -34.50 41.02 -3.75
CA SER A 46 -34.01 42.15 -2.95
C SER A 46 -35.18 42.90 -2.31
N ILE A 47 -35.09 43.17 -1.01
CA ILE A 47 -36.11 43.86 -0.21
C ILE A 47 -35.50 45.11 0.39
N LYS A 48 -36.12 46.27 0.12
CA LYS A 48 -35.72 47.55 0.72
C LYS A 48 -36.31 47.68 2.12
N LEU A 49 -35.46 47.92 3.12
CA LEU A 49 -35.86 48.14 4.50
C LEU A 49 -35.23 49.44 5.02
N VAL A 50 -36.08 50.35 5.49
CA VAL A 50 -35.66 51.63 6.07
C VAL A 50 -35.67 51.51 7.60
N TYR A 51 -34.56 51.84 8.25
CA TYR A 51 -34.49 51.89 9.72
C TYR A 51 -35.41 52.99 10.27
N GLY A 52 -36.19 52.67 11.30
CA GLY A 52 -37.20 53.55 11.88
C GLY A 52 -38.56 53.53 11.15
N GLU A 53 -38.66 52.92 9.96
CA GLU A 53 -39.94 52.72 9.26
C GLU A 53 -40.33 51.23 9.25
N HIS A 54 -39.43 50.36 8.80
CA HIS A 54 -39.66 48.91 8.67
C HIS A 54 -38.89 48.09 9.72
N LEU A 55 -37.84 48.67 10.30
CA LEU A 55 -36.99 48.05 11.31
C LEU A 55 -37.00 48.92 12.55
N GLU A 56 -37.33 48.33 13.69
CA GLU A 56 -37.35 49.01 14.99
C GLU A 56 -35.98 48.99 15.65
N SER A 57 -35.20 47.91 15.46
CA SER A 57 -33.83 47.84 15.96
C SER A 57 -32.91 47.15 14.97
N ILE A 58 -31.66 47.60 14.96
CA ILE A 58 -30.56 46.99 14.21
C ILE A 58 -29.34 46.86 15.12
N ASN A 59 -28.59 45.78 14.94
CA ASN A 59 -27.29 45.56 15.54
C ASN A 59 -26.32 45.15 14.44
N PHE A 60 -25.38 46.05 14.15
CA PHE A 60 -24.30 45.79 13.21
C PHE A 60 -23.03 45.42 13.98
N SER A 61 -22.48 44.25 13.69
CA SER A 61 -21.33 43.70 14.41
C SER A 61 -20.21 43.27 13.47
N LEU A 62 -18.97 43.59 13.88
CA LEU A 62 -17.75 43.11 13.26
C LEU A 62 -17.09 42.08 14.16
N LYS A 63 -16.88 40.87 13.64
CA LYS A 63 -16.21 39.77 14.34
C LYS A 63 -14.85 39.52 13.71
N LEU A 64 -13.82 39.44 14.54
CA LEU A 64 -12.48 39.06 14.12
C LEU A 64 -12.30 37.55 14.31
N ALA A 65 -11.73 36.88 13.31
CA ALA A 65 -11.45 35.45 13.34
C ALA A 65 -10.08 35.16 12.70
N PRO A 66 -9.32 34.18 13.21
CA PRO A 66 -8.02 33.84 12.66
C PRO A 66 -8.15 33.31 11.22
N ASN A 67 -7.60 34.07 10.26
CA ASN A 67 -7.68 33.78 8.83
C ASN A 67 -6.39 33.18 8.27
N LYS A 68 -5.25 33.37 8.94
CA LYS A 68 -3.95 32.80 8.56
C LYS A 68 -3.87 31.31 8.91
N ALA A 69 -4.18 30.48 7.93
CA ALA A 69 -3.98 29.04 8.01
C ALA A 69 -3.38 28.50 6.71
N ASN A 70 -2.37 27.65 6.85
CA ASN A 70 -1.90 26.79 5.79
C ASN A 70 -2.50 25.41 6.01
N ALA A 71 -2.87 24.72 4.94
CA ALA A 71 -3.25 23.32 5.00
C ALA A 71 -2.50 22.51 3.96
N TYR A 72 -2.37 21.21 4.22
CA TYR A 72 -1.77 20.28 3.27
C TYR A 72 -2.53 18.95 3.25
N SER A 73 -2.46 18.27 2.11
CA SER A 73 -2.94 16.91 1.93
C SER A 73 -1.91 16.11 1.12
N TYR A 74 -1.71 14.85 1.50
CA TYR A 74 -0.83 13.94 0.78
C TYR A 74 -1.65 13.10 -0.20
N HIS A 75 -1.23 13.08 -1.45
CA HIS A 75 -1.82 12.29 -2.51
C HIS A 75 -0.89 11.13 -2.88
N ALA A 76 -1.27 9.93 -2.44
CA ALA A 76 -0.40 8.78 -2.50
C ALA A 76 -0.19 8.21 -3.91
N GLU A 77 -1.08 8.48 -4.86
CA GLU A 77 -0.96 7.92 -6.22
C GLU A 77 0.27 8.47 -6.97
N ASN A 78 0.56 9.76 -6.76
CA ASN A 78 1.68 10.45 -7.40
C ASN A 78 2.86 10.74 -6.45
N ASP A 79 2.75 10.37 -5.17
CA ASP A 79 3.69 10.77 -4.11
C ASP A 79 3.86 12.29 -3.99
N GLU A 80 2.73 13.00 -3.96
CA GLU A 80 2.71 14.47 -3.97
C GLU A 80 2.06 15.03 -2.70
N VAL A 81 2.59 16.15 -2.20
CA VAL A 81 1.96 16.93 -1.14
C VAL A 81 1.37 18.19 -1.75
N PHE A 82 0.05 18.29 -1.72
CA PHE A 82 -0.64 19.51 -2.11
C PHE A 82 -0.72 20.45 -0.91
N THR A 83 -0.50 21.74 -1.16
CA THR A 83 -0.52 22.77 -0.11
C THR A 83 -1.43 23.91 -0.52
N THR A 84 -2.07 24.57 0.43
CA THR A 84 -2.98 25.68 0.13
C THR A 84 -2.23 26.92 -0.36
N SER A 85 -2.70 27.52 -1.44
CA SER A 85 -2.28 28.86 -1.84
C SER A 85 -3.14 29.95 -1.18
N PRO A 86 -2.57 31.10 -0.79
CA PRO A 86 -3.37 32.24 -0.31
C PRO A 86 -4.31 32.74 -1.41
N GLY A 87 -5.62 32.60 -1.23
CA GLY A 87 -6.63 33.15 -2.12
C GLY A 87 -6.90 34.64 -1.84
N THR A 88 -7.45 35.35 -2.83
CA THR A 88 -8.04 36.67 -2.60
C THR A 88 -9.50 36.51 -2.20
N ILE A 89 -9.84 36.99 -1.01
CA ILE A 89 -11.22 37.03 -0.53
C ILE A 89 -11.90 38.26 -1.13
N LYS A 90 -13.06 38.07 -1.75
CA LYS A 90 -13.92 39.19 -2.15
C LYS A 90 -14.82 39.58 -0.99
N GLY A 91 -14.82 40.85 -0.65
CA GLY A 91 -15.69 41.41 0.38
C GLY A 91 -15.91 42.90 0.16
N ASP A 92 -16.96 43.44 0.77
CA ASP A 92 -17.18 44.86 0.87
C ASP A 92 -16.15 45.56 1.79
N THR A 93 -16.30 46.88 1.95
CA THR A 93 -15.42 47.71 2.78
C THR A 93 -15.28 47.16 4.21
N TYR A 94 -16.37 46.68 4.82
CA TYR A 94 -16.37 46.20 6.20
C TYR A 94 -15.74 44.81 6.32
N VAL A 95 -16.03 43.89 5.40
CA VAL A 95 -15.38 42.57 5.35
C VAL A 95 -13.87 42.73 5.17
N ASN A 96 -13.44 43.56 4.22
CA ASN A 96 -12.02 43.79 3.96
C ASN A 96 -11.33 44.43 5.17
N LYS A 97 -11.98 45.38 5.85
CA LYS A 97 -11.44 46.01 7.05
C LYS A 97 -11.31 45.03 8.22
N SER A 98 -12.33 44.18 8.42
CA SER A 98 -12.31 43.13 9.43
C SER A 98 -11.16 42.15 9.20
N ILE A 99 -10.96 41.70 7.95
CA ILE A 99 -9.85 40.80 7.61
C ILE A 99 -8.49 41.48 7.85
N GLU A 100 -8.31 42.73 7.43
CA GLU A 100 -7.07 43.50 7.63
C GLU A 100 -6.71 43.61 9.13
N VAL A 101 -7.68 43.92 9.97
CA VAL A 101 -7.48 44.02 11.43
C VAL A 101 -7.24 42.62 12.03
N SER A 102 -7.99 41.62 11.58
CA SER A 102 -7.84 40.24 12.04
C SER A 102 -6.44 39.69 11.77
N ASP A 103 -5.88 39.95 10.59
CA ASP A 103 -4.55 39.48 10.20
C ASP A 103 -3.41 40.18 10.97
N LYS A 104 -3.65 41.40 11.47
CA LYS A 104 -2.74 42.14 12.35
C LYS A 104 -2.76 41.60 13.78
N LEU A 105 -3.94 41.18 14.25
CA LEU A 105 -4.17 40.62 15.57
C LEU A 105 -3.68 39.16 15.66
N TYR A 106 -4.16 38.31 14.74
CA TYR A 106 -3.80 36.90 14.64
C TYR A 106 -2.61 36.72 13.69
N ARG A 107 -1.41 36.95 14.22
CA ARG A 107 -0.17 36.94 13.42
C ARG A 107 0.34 35.54 13.08
N THR A 108 0.02 34.55 13.91
CA THR A 108 0.52 33.18 13.78
C THR A 108 -0.23 32.43 12.68
N THR A 109 0.51 31.84 11.75
CA THR A 109 -0.05 30.93 10.75
C THR A 109 -0.14 29.52 11.33
N LEU A 110 -1.34 28.95 11.35
CA LEU A 110 -1.57 27.55 11.73
C LEU A 110 -1.37 26.64 10.51
N THR A 111 -0.53 25.62 10.61
CA THR A 111 -0.40 24.57 9.59
C THR A 111 -1.10 23.30 10.07
N HIS A 112 -1.97 22.72 9.25
CA HIS A 112 -2.75 21.51 9.59
C HIS A 112 -3.02 20.62 8.37
N THR A 113 -3.42 19.38 8.61
CA THR A 113 -3.84 18.45 7.55
C THR A 113 -5.30 18.67 7.15
N VAL A 114 -5.62 18.40 5.89
CA VAL A 114 -7.01 18.37 5.40
C VAL A 114 -7.58 16.95 5.54
N ALA A 115 -8.68 16.82 6.27
CA ALA A 115 -9.36 15.53 6.46
C ALA A 115 -10.16 15.10 5.22
N VAL A 116 -10.77 16.06 4.52
CA VAL A 116 -11.53 15.83 3.28
C VAL A 116 -10.60 15.26 2.20
N PRO A 117 -11.04 14.27 1.39
CA PRO A 117 -10.27 13.78 0.26
C PRO A 117 -9.95 14.90 -0.74
N VAL A 118 -8.72 14.89 -1.23
CA VAL A 118 -8.20 15.87 -2.20
C VAL A 118 -7.40 15.09 -3.22
N SER A 119 -7.78 15.21 -4.49
CA SER A 119 -7.16 14.45 -5.60
C SER A 119 -6.22 15.32 -6.44
N SER A 120 -6.27 16.64 -6.27
CA SER A 120 -5.50 17.58 -7.09
C SER A 120 -5.14 18.86 -6.31
N GLN A 121 -4.23 19.66 -6.89
CA GLN A 121 -3.96 21.01 -6.40
C GLN A 121 -5.18 21.94 -6.56
N SER A 122 -6.04 21.74 -7.57
CA SER A 122 -7.29 22.51 -7.73
C SER A 122 -8.26 22.25 -6.58
N ASP A 123 -8.40 21.01 -6.11
CA ASP A 123 -9.21 20.65 -4.94
C ASP A 123 -8.69 21.37 -3.67
N MET A 124 -7.37 21.42 -3.48
CA MET A 124 -6.77 22.14 -2.35
C MET A 124 -7.03 23.64 -2.39
N ASP A 125 -6.87 24.25 -3.56
CA ASP A 125 -7.10 25.69 -3.73
C ASP A 125 -8.60 26.03 -3.54
N LEU A 126 -9.49 25.15 -4.01
CA LEU A 126 -10.93 25.26 -3.77
C LEU A 126 -11.27 25.14 -2.28
N TYR A 127 -10.72 24.14 -1.58
CA TYR A 127 -10.87 23.99 -0.13
C TYR A 127 -10.42 25.25 0.62
N ALA A 128 -9.25 25.79 0.27
CA ALA A 128 -8.72 27.02 0.87
C ALA A 128 -9.66 28.20 0.64
N LYS A 129 -10.10 28.40 -0.61
CA LYS A 129 -11.03 29.46 -1.00
C LYS A 129 -12.35 29.36 -0.23
N ASN A 130 -12.93 28.16 -0.13
CA ASN A 130 -14.18 27.92 0.57
C ASN A 130 -14.04 28.25 2.06
N ARG A 131 -12.98 27.77 2.71
CA ARG A 131 -12.72 28.05 4.13
C ARG A 131 -12.49 29.52 4.43
N GLN A 132 -11.69 30.19 3.61
CA GLN A 132 -11.44 31.61 3.75
C GLN A 132 -12.72 32.43 3.52
N GLY A 133 -13.50 32.05 2.50
CA GLY A 133 -14.79 32.67 2.19
C GLY A 133 -15.82 32.52 3.32
N GLN A 134 -15.97 31.31 3.88
CA GLN A 134 -16.86 31.03 5.02
C GLN A 134 -16.49 31.87 6.25
N LYS A 135 -15.19 31.97 6.57
CA LYS A 135 -14.71 32.80 7.69
C LYS A 135 -14.93 34.28 7.43
N ALA A 136 -14.61 34.76 6.24
CA ALA A 136 -14.81 36.16 5.85
C ALA A 136 -16.29 36.57 5.92
N ALA A 137 -17.18 35.72 5.43
CA ALA A 137 -18.62 35.91 5.49
C ALA A 137 -19.14 36.04 6.94
N ALA A 138 -18.47 35.42 7.90
CA ALA A 138 -18.82 35.49 9.32
C ALA A 138 -18.33 36.76 10.03
N THR A 139 -17.47 37.57 9.39
CA THR A 139 -16.87 38.76 10.00
C THR A 139 -17.81 39.96 10.09
N VAL A 140 -18.85 40.01 9.25
CA VAL A 140 -19.84 41.09 9.23
C VAL A 140 -21.21 40.46 9.44
N GLN A 141 -21.88 40.84 10.53
CA GLN A 141 -23.21 40.33 10.84
C GLN A 141 -24.14 41.48 11.23
N LEU A 142 -25.29 41.53 10.55
CA LEU A 142 -26.44 42.35 10.90
C LEU A 142 -27.44 41.47 11.64
N SER A 143 -27.94 41.93 12.78
CA SER A 143 -29.16 41.40 13.40
C SER A 143 -30.20 42.52 13.41
N ALA A 144 -31.44 42.24 13.03
CA ALA A 144 -32.47 43.27 12.94
C ALA A 144 -33.83 42.74 13.37
N PHE A 145 -34.60 43.61 14.04
CA PHE A 145 -35.98 43.36 14.42
C PHE A 145 -36.90 44.31 13.66
N GLY A 146 -38.00 43.78 13.12
CA GLY A 146 -38.97 44.54 12.35
C GLY A 146 -40.26 43.77 12.13
N ASP A 147 -41.13 44.30 11.27
CA ASP A 147 -42.49 43.82 11.05
C ASP A 147 -42.83 43.59 9.58
N ASN A 148 -41.85 43.58 8.68
CA ASN A 148 -42.09 43.37 7.26
C ASN A 148 -42.22 41.86 6.92
N PRO A 149 -43.40 41.35 6.53
CA PRO A 149 -43.61 39.92 6.30
C PRO A 149 -42.95 39.38 5.03
N LYS A 150 -42.34 40.24 4.21
CA LYS A 150 -41.67 39.81 2.98
C LYS A 150 -40.27 39.24 3.22
N VAL A 151 -39.63 39.58 4.34
CA VAL A 151 -38.27 39.12 4.65
C VAL A 151 -38.28 37.61 4.86
N LYS A 152 -37.39 36.89 4.18
CA LYS A 152 -37.21 35.43 4.27
C LYS A 152 -35.73 35.08 4.21
N ILE A 153 -35.40 33.87 4.64
CA ILE A 153 -34.07 33.29 4.44
C ILE A 153 -33.69 33.31 2.94
N GLY A 154 -32.45 33.69 2.65
CA GLY A 154 -31.94 33.81 1.28
C GLY A 154 -32.30 35.10 0.53
N ASN A 155 -33.14 35.98 1.09
CA ASN A 155 -33.35 37.31 0.53
C ASN A 155 -32.11 38.19 0.69
N GLN A 156 -31.92 39.10 -0.27
CA GLN A 156 -31.06 40.26 -0.07
C GLN A 156 -31.88 41.39 0.55
N VAL A 157 -31.33 42.06 1.55
CA VAL A 157 -31.91 43.23 2.19
C VAL A 157 -31.05 44.43 1.83
N GLU A 158 -31.67 45.45 1.26
CA GLU A 158 -31.11 46.78 1.05
C GLU A 158 -31.52 47.64 2.26
N LEU A 159 -30.62 47.73 3.23
CA LEU A 159 -30.78 48.52 4.45
C LEU A 159 -30.50 49.98 4.13
N ILE A 160 -31.48 50.84 4.41
CA ILE A 160 -31.39 52.29 4.26
C ILE A 160 -31.36 52.92 5.65
N LEU A 161 -30.24 53.54 5.99
CA LEU A 161 -30.07 54.33 7.20
C LEU A 161 -30.21 55.80 6.82
N LYS A 162 -31.23 56.46 7.37
CA LYS A 162 -31.42 57.90 7.23
C LYS A 162 -30.93 58.54 8.52
N GLU A 163 -29.87 59.34 8.44
CA GLU A 163 -29.40 60.13 9.57
C GLU A 163 -29.53 61.61 9.24
N THR A 164 -30.01 62.39 10.20
CA THR A 164 -29.93 63.86 10.14
C THR A 164 -28.88 64.26 11.16
N ASP A 165 -27.80 64.87 10.69
CA ASP A 165 -26.73 65.30 11.59
C ASP A 165 -27.16 66.49 12.46
N LEU A 166 -26.30 66.87 13.42
CA LEU A 166 -26.57 68.00 14.32
C LEU A 166 -26.61 69.37 13.61
N SER A 167 -26.19 69.43 12.34
CA SER A 167 -26.27 70.63 11.49
C SER A 167 -27.55 70.68 10.64
N GLY A 168 -28.40 69.65 10.73
CA GLY A 168 -29.63 69.51 9.95
C GLY A 168 -29.38 69.00 8.53
N GLN A 169 -28.20 68.44 8.25
CA GLN A 169 -27.87 67.84 6.97
C GLN A 169 -28.26 66.36 6.98
N ASP A 170 -29.13 65.98 6.03
CA ASP A 170 -29.53 64.59 5.85
C ASP A 170 -28.45 63.81 5.11
N SER A 171 -28.12 62.63 5.62
CA SER A 171 -27.32 61.61 4.96
C SER A 171 -28.14 60.33 4.80
N THR A 172 -27.83 59.58 3.75
CA THR A 172 -28.42 58.25 3.54
C THR A 172 -27.29 57.27 3.29
N GLU A 173 -27.17 56.27 4.15
CA GLU A 173 -26.26 55.15 3.95
C GLU A 173 -27.06 53.93 3.49
N GLU A 174 -26.54 53.26 2.47
CA GLU A 174 -27.12 52.04 1.91
C GLU A 174 -26.15 50.87 2.09
N ALA A 175 -26.64 49.78 2.66
CA ALA A 175 -25.88 48.56 2.84
C ALA A 175 -26.71 47.35 2.40
N ARG A 176 -26.06 46.38 1.78
CA ARG A 176 -26.74 45.16 1.28
C ARG A 176 -26.31 43.96 2.08
N PHE A 177 -27.29 43.22 2.60
CA PHE A 177 -27.08 42.03 3.40
C PHE A 177 -27.85 40.83 2.83
N LEU A 178 -27.34 39.62 3.03
CA LEU A 178 -28.01 38.37 2.72
C LEU A 178 -28.55 37.75 4.01
N VAL A 179 -29.87 37.53 4.09
CA VAL A 179 -30.52 36.93 5.27
C VAL A 179 -30.15 35.45 5.39
N THR A 180 -29.53 35.08 6.51
CA THR A 180 -29.05 33.71 6.78
C THR A 180 -29.85 32.98 7.85
N SER A 181 -30.58 33.72 8.70
CA SER A 181 -31.52 33.17 9.67
C SER A 181 -32.67 34.15 9.88
N ILE A 182 -33.87 33.64 10.09
CA ILE A 182 -35.04 34.45 10.41
C ILE A 182 -36.00 33.68 11.30
N THR A 183 -36.54 34.36 12.30
CA THR A 183 -37.62 33.87 13.15
C THR A 183 -38.81 34.79 12.98
N HIS A 184 -39.94 34.23 12.58
CA HIS A 184 -41.21 34.93 12.46
C HIS A 184 -42.05 34.69 13.71
N THR A 185 -42.60 35.75 14.29
CA THR A 185 -43.50 35.69 15.45
C THR A 185 -44.84 36.32 15.09
N LEU A 186 -45.93 35.62 15.37
CA LEU A 186 -47.28 36.15 15.33
C LEU A 186 -47.90 35.95 16.72
N ASN A 187 -48.15 37.04 17.44
CA ASN A 187 -48.67 36.94 18.81
C ASN A 187 -50.19 36.70 18.82
N GLY A 188 -50.74 36.44 20.01
CA GLY A 188 -52.18 36.18 20.19
C GLY A 188 -53.11 37.35 19.83
N THR A 189 -52.58 38.57 19.65
CA THR A 189 -53.32 39.75 19.18
C THR A 189 -53.20 39.97 17.66
N GLY A 190 -52.52 39.08 16.94
CA GLY A 190 -52.31 39.17 15.49
C GLY A 190 -51.20 40.15 15.08
N THR A 191 -50.38 40.63 16.03
CA THR A 191 -49.22 41.46 15.72
C THR A 191 -48.10 40.56 15.21
N TYR A 192 -47.65 40.83 13.99
CA TYR A 192 -46.53 40.15 13.37
C TYR A 192 -45.22 40.89 13.66
N SER A 193 -44.17 40.13 13.92
CA SER A 193 -42.80 40.63 13.97
C SER A 193 -41.82 39.56 13.47
N HIS A 194 -40.60 39.97 13.14
CA HIS A 194 -39.52 39.07 12.82
C HIS A 194 -38.20 39.55 13.44
N GLU A 195 -37.34 38.58 13.73
CA GLU A 195 -35.93 38.82 14.03
C GLU A 195 -35.12 38.04 13.00
N PHE A 196 -34.19 38.72 12.31
CA PHE A 196 -33.33 38.06 11.34
C PHE A 196 -31.86 38.39 11.55
N THR A 197 -30.99 37.47 11.15
CA THR A 197 -29.56 37.70 11.00
C THR A 197 -29.17 37.65 9.54
N ALA A 198 -28.24 38.51 9.15
CA ALA A 198 -27.76 38.60 7.78
C ALA A 198 -26.25 38.86 7.73
N ILE A 199 -25.62 38.42 6.65
CA ILE A 199 -24.20 38.65 6.34
C ILE A 199 -24.08 39.64 5.18
N SER A 200 -22.88 40.13 4.87
CA SER A 200 -22.69 40.97 3.67
C SER A 200 -23.23 40.29 2.41
N ALA A 201 -24.01 41.00 1.59
CA ALA A 201 -24.50 40.48 0.31
C ALA A 201 -23.38 40.23 -0.71
N SER A 202 -22.17 40.75 -0.47
CA SER A 202 -20.98 40.47 -1.28
C SER A 202 -20.36 39.10 -1.00
N ALA A 203 -20.78 38.40 0.06
CA ALA A 203 -20.24 37.10 0.44
C ALA A 203 -20.49 36.05 -0.66
N GLU A 204 -19.42 35.39 -1.11
CA GLU A 204 -19.54 34.27 -2.05
C GLU A 204 -20.00 32.98 -1.35
N HIS A 205 -19.73 32.85 -0.04
CA HIS A 205 -19.99 31.65 0.77
C HIS A 205 -20.81 32.02 2.03
N ILE A 206 -21.51 31.04 2.59
CA ILE A 206 -22.25 31.20 3.85
C ILE A 206 -21.37 30.70 5.01
N PRO A 207 -21.35 31.36 6.17
CA PRO A 207 -20.71 30.82 7.37
C PRO A 207 -21.28 29.45 7.72
N ALA A 208 -20.42 28.44 7.78
CA ALA A 208 -20.82 27.11 8.19
C ALA A 208 -19.66 26.40 8.91
N GLU A 209 -20.02 25.62 9.93
CA GLU A 209 -19.08 24.75 10.64
C GLU A 209 -19.11 23.36 10.02
N LEU A 210 -17.93 22.82 9.69
CA LEU A 210 -17.86 21.44 9.23
C LEU A 210 -17.92 20.53 10.45
N LYS A 211 -19.00 19.76 10.54
CA LYS A 211 -19.08 18.66 11.50
C LYS A 211 -18.22 17.51 10.97
N PRO A 212 -17.18 17.07 11.72
CA PRO A 212 -16.36 15.97 11.27
C PRO A 212 -17.16 14.67 11.29
N VAL A 213 -16.96 13.82 10.28
CA VAL A 213 -17.46 12.45 10.26
C VAL A 213 -16.32 11.52 10.61
N HIS A 214 -16.59 10.61 11.55
CA HIS A 214 -15.60 9.67 12.07
C HIS A 214 -16.02 8.25 11.73
N ALA A 215 -15.22 7.61 10.88
CA ALA A 215 -15.27 6.18 10.63
C ALA A 215 -14.36 5.45 11.61
N GLU A 216 -14.88 4.33 12.12
CA GLU A 216 -14.13 3.39 12.94
C GLU A 216 -13.57 2.28 12.06
N ASN A 217 -12.59 1.52 12.56
CA ASN A 217 -12.06 0.37 11.84
C ASN A 217 -13.15 -0.67 11.55
N GLN A 218 -13.15 -1.24 10.35
CA GLN A 218 -14.19 -2.18 9.91
C GLN A 218 -13.59 -3.39 9.23
N VAL A 219 -14.27 -4.54 9.32
CA VAL A 219 -13.97 -5.70 8.48
C VAL A 219 -14.59 -5.47 7.10
N ALA A 220 -13.85 -5.77 6.04
CA ALA A 220 -14.33 -5.77 4.66
C ALA A 220 -13.86 -7.02 3.91
N ILE A 221 -14.51 -7.32 2.80
CA ILE A 221 -14.16 -8.45 1.92
C ILE A 221 -13.51 -7.91 0.66
N VAL A 222 -12.39 -8.48 0.24
CA VAL A 222 -11.71 -8.11 -1.01
C VAL A 222 -12.57 -8.54 -2.21
N LYS A 223 -12.88 -7.60 -3.10
CA LYS A 223 -13.67 -7.83 -4.32
C LYS A 223 -12.82 -7.78 -5.59
N GLU A 224 -11.81 -6.92 -5.62
CA GLU A 224 -10.85 -6.85 -6.72
C GLU A 224 -9.43 -6.65 -6.18
N ASN A 225 -8.44 -7.32 -6.77
CA ASN A 225 -7.03 -7.19 -6.40
C ASN A 225 -6.11 -7.01 -7.62
N LYS A 226 -6.68 -6.86 -8.82
CA LYS A 226 -5.96 -6.58 -10.06
C LYS A 226 -5.89 -5.07 -10.29
N ASP A 227 -5.08 -4.39 -9.51
CA ASP A 227 -4.89 -2.93 -9.60
C ASP A 227 -4.40 -2.54 -11.01
N PRO A 228 -5.15 -1.71 -11.76
CA PRO A 228 -4.78 -1.30 -13.12
C PRO A 228 -3.47 -0.50 -13.17
N LEU A 229 -3.08 0.17 -12.08
CA LEU A 229 -1.82 0.91 -11.99
C LEU A 229 -0.66 0.07 -11.42
N GLY A 230 -0.95 -1.14 -10.94
CA GLY A 230 0.07 -2.06 -10.42
C GLY A 230 0.68 -1.63 -9.08
N PHE A 231 -0.02 -0.82 -8.28
CA PHE A 231 0.45 -0.38 -6.95
C PHE A 231 0.12 -1.37 -5.83
N GLY A 232 -0.46 -2.53 -6.16
CA GLY A 232 -0.86 -3.54 -5.18
C GLY A 232 -2.05 -3.12 -4.31
N ARG A 233 -2.89 -2.21 -4.81
CA ARG A 233 -4.14 -1.80 -4.15
C ARG A 233 -5.22 -2.87 -4.33
N VAL A 234 -6.25 -2.78 -3.50
CA VAL A 234 -7.46 -3.62 -3.60
C VAL A 234 -8.72 -2.76 -3.59
N LYS A 235 -9.81 -3.28 -4.14
CA LYS A 235 -11.16 -2.80 -3.82
C LYS A 235 -11.82 -3.77 -2.85
N VAL A 236 -12.48 -3.22 -1.85
CA VAL A 236 -13.10 -3.99 -0.79
C VAL A 236 -14.57 -3.60 -0.63
N GLN A 237 -15.34 -4.50 -0.04
CA GLN A 237 -16.75 -4.29 0.26
C GLN A 237 -16.99 -4.46 1.75
N MET A 238 -17.45 -3.39 2.40
CA MET A 238 -17.91 -3.41 3.78
C MET A 238 -19.30 -4.06 3.88
N PRO A 239 -19.70 -4.63 5.03
CA PRO A 239 -20.99 -5.32 5.16
C PRO A 239 -22.22 -4.50 4.77
N TRP A 240 -22.22 -3.20 5.08
CA TRP A 240 -23.32 -2.28 4.78
C TRP A 240 -23.40 -1.89 3.30
N GLN A 241 -22.33 -2.05 2.53
CA GLN A 241 -22.32 -1.81 1.07
C GLN A 241 -22.92 -2.97 0.25
N LYS A 242 -23.20 -4.11 0.89
CA LYS A 242 -23.65 -5.32 0.18
C LYS A 242 -25.01 -5.17 -0.48
N ALA A 243 -25.92 -4.39 0.13
CA ALA A 243 -27.27 -4.23 -0.38
C ALA A 243 -27.27 -3.58 -1.78
N ASP A 244 -26.38 -2.60 -1.98
CA ASP A 244 -26.26 -1.83 -3.21
C ASP A 244 -25.14 -2.35 -4.13
N ASN A 245 -24.46 -3.43 -3.72
CA ASN A 245 -23.32 -4.03 -4.41
C ASN A 245 -22.18 -3.02 -4.69
N GLU A 246 -21.96 -2.11 -3.75
CA GLU A 246 -20.91 -1.10 -3.84
C GLU A 246 -19.59 -1.61 -3.27
N THR A 247 -18.50 -0.93 -3.64
CA THR A 247 -17.16 -1.16 -3.11
C THR A 247 -16.48 0.17 -2.82
N THR A 248 -15.36 0.13 -2.12
CA THR A 248 -14.40 1.25 -2.14
C THR A 248 -13.85 1.47 -3.55
N ASP A 249 -13.16 2.59 -3.75
CA ASP A 249 -12.17 2.72 -4.82
C ASP A 249 -10.90 1.87 -4.50
N TRP A 250 -9.88 1.93 -5.36
CA TRP A 250 -8.58 1.29 -5.14
C TRP A 250 -7.87 1.88 -3.92
N ILE A 251 -7.78 1.09 -2.87
CA ILE A 251 -7.22 1.51 -1.58
C ILE A 251 -5.88 0.84 -1.28
N ARG A 252 -5.00 1.56 -0.60
CA ARG A 252 -3.66 1.09 -0.21
C ARG A 252 -3.73 0.03 0.87
N ILE A 253 -2.67 -0.76 0.97
CA ILE A 253 -2.49 -1.79 1.99
C ILE A 253 -1.28 -1.42 2.85
N LEU A 254 -1.47 -1.43 4.16
CA LEU A 254 -0.37 -1.35 5.13
C LEU A 254 0.40 -2.67 5.08
N THR A 255 1.71 -2.58 4.85
CA THR A 255 2.61 -3.73 4.79
C THR A 255 3.75 -3.56 5.81
N PRO A 256 4.32 -4.66 6.38
CA PRO A 256 5.38 -4.57 7.38
C PRO A 256 6.66 -3.85 6.91
N ASP A 257 6.97 -3.89 5.61
CA ASP A 257 8.08 -3.17 4.99
C ASP A 257 7.70 -2.80 3.55
N ALA A 258 7.95 -1.55 3.17
CA ALA A 258 7.73 -1.03 1.82
C ALA A 258 8.84 -0.03 1.45
N GLY A 259 9.06 0.16 0.15
CA GLY A 259 9.86 1.26 -0.37
C GLY A 259 10.57 0.93 -1.68
N SER A 260 11.66 1.66 -1.90
CA SER A 260 12.57 1.53 -3.04
C SER A 260 14.02 1.73 -2.59
N SER A 261 14.98 1.40 -3.46
CA SER A 261 16.41 1.66 -3.30
C SER A 261 17.06 1.90 -4.66
N SER A 262 18.36 2.17 -4.69
CA SER A 262 19.15 2.25 -5.94
C SER A 262 19.10 0.96 -6.77
N ASP A 263 18.95 -0.19 -6.12
CA ASP A 263 18.97 -1.51 -6.76
C ASP A 263 17.55 -2.06 -7.01
N VAL A 264 16.56 -1.58 -6.27
CA VAL A 264 15.16 -2.04 -6.33
C VAL A 264 14.23 -0.83 -6.46
N SER A 265 13.81 -0.51 -7.68
CA SER A 265 13.05 0.72 -7.97
C SER A 265 11.59 0.69 -7.49
N LYS A 266 10.98 -0.50 -7.36
CA LYS A 266 9.60 -0.69 -6.90
C LYS A 266 9.49 -1.96 -6.06
N ASN A 267 8.50 -2.02 -5.17
CA ASN A 267 8.13 -3.23 -4.44
C ASN A 267 9.27 -3.84 -3.57
N ARG A 268 10.16 -3.02 -3.03
CA ARG A 268 11.10 -3.49 -1.98
C ARG A 268 10.31 -3.71 -0.69
N GLY A 269 10.43 -4.89 -0.09
CA GLY A 269 9.79 -5.24 1.17
C GLY A 269 8.78 -6.38 1.04
N PHE A 270 7.70 -6.34 1.82
CA PHE A 270 6.67 -7.39 1.85
C PHE A 270 5.56 -7.07 0.84
N VAL A 271 5.41 -7.94 -0.16
CA VAL A 271 4.39 -7.82 -1.21
C VAL A 271 3.42 -9.00 -1.12
N PHE A 272 2.48 -8.91 -0.18
CA PHE A 272 1.42 -9.89 0.03
C PHE A 272 0.06 -9.22 -0.15
N VAL A 273 -0.40 -9.14 -1.39
CA VAL A 273 -1.71 -8.59 -1.72
C VAL A 273 -2.78 -9.64 -1.37
N PRO A 274 -3.80 -9.30 -0.55
CA PRO A 274 -4.92 -10.18 -0.26
C PRO A 274 -5.63 -10.71 -1.50
N GLU A 275 -6.15 -11.94 -1.42
CA GLU A 275 -6.87 -12.58 -2.51
C GLU A 275 -8.34 -12.15 -2.52
N ILE A 276 -9.01 -12.32 -3.65
CA ILE A 276 -10.46 -12.10 -3.74
C ILE A 276 -11.16 -13.01 -2.71
N ASP A 277 -12.16 -12.45 -2.03
CA ASP A 277 -12.93 -13.05 -0.94
C ASP A 277 -12.20 -13.17 0.42
N ASP A 278 -10.95 -12.73 0.55
CA ASP A 278 -10.29 -12.60 1.85
C ASP A 278 -10.92 -11.49 2.70
N GLN A 279 -10.89 -11.68 4.03
CA GLN A 279 -11.29 -10.66 4.99
C GLN A 279 -10.10 -9.79 5.40
N VAL A 280 -10.31 -8.48 5.35
CA VAL A 280 -9.33 -7.46 5.74
C VAL A 280 -9.94 -6.48 6.73
N ILE A 281 -9.09 -5.88 7.56
CA ILE A 281 -9.47 -4.75 8.42
C ILE A 281 -9.13 -3.45 7.70
N LEU A 282 -10.06 -2.52 7.67
CA LEU A 282 -9.88 -1.17 7.17
C LEU A 282 -9.57 -0.22 8.32
N GLY A 283 -8.61 0.67 8.07
CA GLY A 283 -8.47 1.94 8.79
C GLY A 283 -8.90 3.09 7.88
N PHE A 284 -9.03 4.28 8.47
CA PHE A 284 -9.48 5.48 7.75
C PHE A 284 -8.52 6.64 8.04
N GLU A 285 -7.90 7.22 7.02
CA GLU A 285 -7.00 8.36 7.20
C GLU A 285 -7.78 9.54 7.79
N HIS A 286 -7.26 10.11 8.88
CA HIS A 286 -7.95 11.15 9.66
C HIS A 286 -9.35 10.72 10.17
N ASN A 287 -9.60 9.42 10.27
CA ASN A 287 -10.91 8.82 10.54
C ASN A 287 -11.99 9.25 9.53
N HIS A 288 -11.63 9.68 8.32
CA HIS A 288 -12.60 10.12 7.33
C HIS A 288 -13.15 8.92 6.53
N PRO A 289 -14.48 8.71 6.42
CA PRO A 289 -15.07 7.52 5.78
C PRO A 289 -14.71 7.39 4.30
N SER A 290 -14.39 8.50 3.63
CA SER A 290 -13.94 8.53 2.23
C SER A 290 -12.43 8.32 2.06
N ARG A 291 -11.66 8.03 3.13
CA ARG A 291 -10.22 7.74 3.05
C ARG A 291 -9.85 6.37 3.63
N PRO A 292 -10.49 5.26 3.19
CA PRO A 292 -10.16 3.93 3.68
C PRO A 292 -8.78 3.45 3.20
N PHE A 293 -8.13 2.63 4.00
CA PHE A 293 -6.96 1.84 3.63
C PHE A 293 -7.00 0.49 4.38
N VAL A 294 -6.37 -0.54 3.83
CA VAL A 294 -6.30 -1.85 4.49
C VAL A 294 -5.19 -1.82 5.54
N LEU A 295 -5.53 -2.13 6.79
CA LEU A 295 -4.60 -2.33 7.91
C LEU A 295 -3.92 -3.70 7.86
N GLY A 296 -4.62 -4.73 7.37
CA GLY A 296 -4.10 -6.09 7.23
C GLY A 296 -5.22 -7.12 7.05
N SER A 297 -4.83 -8.36 6.76
CA SER A 297 -5.75 -9.50 6.63
C SER A 297 -6.07 -10.13 7.98
N VAL A 298 -7.29 -10.64 8.13
CA VAL A 298 -7.73 -11.32 9.33
C VAL A 298 -8.33 -12.69 9.01
N PHE A 299 -8.00 -13.67 9.86
CA PHE A 299 -8.62 -14.98 9.82
C PHE A 299 -10.01 -14.95 10.46
N HIS A 300 -10.90 -15.82 9.97
CA HIS A 300 -12.21 -16.12 10.55
C HIS A 300 -12.38 -17.63 10.72
N GLY A 301 -13.48 -18.07 11.35
CA GLY A 301 -13.67 -19.48 11.74
C GLY A 301 -13.71 -20.53 10.63
N LYS A 302 -13.55 -20.16 9.35
CA LYS A 302 -13.47 -21.10 8.22
C LYS A 302 -12.08 -21.16 7.56
N ASN A 303 -11.24 -20.14 7.74
CA ASN A 303 -9.91 -20.06 7.13
C ASN A 303 -8.78 -19.86 8.16
N GLY A 304 -9.11 -19.66 9.43
CA GLY A 304 -8.15 -19.58 10.53
C GLY A 304 -7.75 -20.97 11.02
N ALA A 305 -6.44 -21.23 11.00
CA ALA A 305 -5.82 -22.37 11.65
C ALA A 305 -4.42 -21.96 12.14
N GLY A 306 -4.04 -22.38 13.34
CA GLY A 306 -2.77 -22.00 13.95
C GLY A 306 -2.85 -21.97 15.47
N GLY A 307 -1.74 -21.64 16.14
CA GLY A 307 -1.70 -21.57 17.59
C GLY A 307 -1.99 -22.92 18.27
N GLY A 308 -1.53 -24.02 17.67
CA GLY A 308 -1.68 -25.38 18.21
C GLY A 308 -1.05 -25.56 19.60
N LYS A 309 -0.84 -26.80 20.04
CA LYS A 309 -0.25 -27.09 21.36
C LYS A 309 1.06 -26.31 21.53
N GLU A 310 1.14 -25.49 22.58
CA GLU A 310 2.29 -24.63 22.91
C GLU A 310 2.63 -23.53 21.89
N ASN A 311 1.88 -23.39 20.80
CA ASN A 311 2.13 -22.40 19.75
C ASN A 311 3.60 -22.44 19.24
N ASN A 312 4.15 -23.64 19.13
CA ASN A 312 5.53 -23.94 18.72
C ASN A 312 5.77 -23.78 17.21
N VAL A 313 4.73 -23.86 16.37
CA VAL A 313 4.87 -23.78 14.91
C VAL A 313 4.47 -22.39 14.38
N LYS A 314 5.36 -21.77 13.59
CA LYS A 314 5.15 -20.51 12.86
C LYS A 314 5.32 -20.75 11.37
N THR A 315 4.41 -20.22 10.55
CA THR A 315 4.45 -20.48 9.10
C THR A 315 4.13 -19.26 8.25
N ILE A 316 4.80 -19.18 7.09
CA ILE A 316 4.33 -18.42 5.92
C ILE A 316 3.79 -19.45 4.93
N LYS A 317 2.55 -19.30 4.48
CA LYS A 317 1.90 -20.20 3.52
C LYS A 317 1.25 -19.40 2.41
N THR A 318 1.56 -19.75 1.17
CA THR A 318 0.99 -19.09 -0.03
C THR A 318 -0.22 -19.85 -0.57
N ARG A 319 -1.00 -19.21 -1.45
CA ARG A 319 -2.21 -19.78 -2.08
C ARG A 319 -1.97 -21.16 -2.71
N SER A 320 -0.83 -21.35 -3.36
CA SER A 320 -0.48 -22.62 -4.01
C SER A 320 -0.05 -23.72 -3.03
N GLY A 321 0.14 -23.41 -1.75
CA GLY A 321 0.60 -24.35 -0.74
C GLY A 321 2.11 -24.39 -0.53
N HIS A 322 2.88 -23.45 -1.08
CA HIS A 322 4.30 -23.30 -0.72
C HIS A 322 4.42 -22.79 0.73
N THR A 323 5.36 -23.34 1.49
CA THR A 323 5.51 -23.01 2.91
C THR A 323 6.94 -22.70 3.31
N ILE A 324 7.08 -21.79 4.26
CA ILE A 324 8.23 -21.66 5.16
C ILE A 324 7.68 -21.94 6.55
N SER A 325 8.21 -22.95 7.24
CA SER A 325 7.78 -23.38 8.57
C SER A 325 8.95 -23.37 9.53
N LEU A 326 8.73 -22.80 10.72
CA LEU A 326 9.64 -22.83 11.86
C LEU A 326 8.92 -23.56 12.99
N ASP A 327 9.50 -24.65 13.46
CA ASP A 327 8.98 -25.47 14.56
C ASP A 327 9.94 -25.36 15.74
N ASP A 328 9.47 -24.75 16.84
CA ASP A 328 10.20 -24.57 18.09
C ASP A 328 9.90 -25.68 19.11
N THR A 329 9.44 -26.85 18.66
CA THR A 329 9.27 -28.01 19.56
C THR A 329 10.60 -28.38 20.18
N LYS A 330 10.69 -28.28 21.51
CA LYS A 330 11.88 -28.61 22.27
C LYS A 330 12.43 -29.99 21.88
N ASP A 331 13.74 -30.04 21.59
CA ASP A 331 14.46 -31.26 21.17
C ASP A 331 13.95 -31.85 19.85
N ALA A 332 13.24 -31.08 19.02
CA ALA A 332 12.73 -31.46 17.71
C ALA A 332 12.60 -30.24 16.77
N GLU A 333 13.41 -29.20 16.99
CA GLU A 333 13.25 -27.95 16.27
C GLU A 333 13.62 -28.11 14.78
N THR A 334 12.86 -27.46 13.91
CA THR A 334 13.10 -27.53 12.46
C THR A 334 12.83 -26.23 11.74
N ILE A 335 13.56 -26.01 10.64
CA ILE A 335 13.20 -25.01 9.62
C ILE A 335 12.96 -25.76 8.33
N ILE A 336 11.80 -25.55 7.71
CA ILE A 336 11.39 -26.25 6.48
C ILE A 336 10.97 -25.22 5.44
N ILE A 337 11.56 -25.29 4.24
CA ILE A 337 11.11 -24.58 3.05
C ILE A 337 10.63 -25.65 2.07
N SER A 338 9.35 -25.61 1.69
CA SER A 338 8.75 -26.64 0.85
C SER A 338 7.77 -26.08 -0.17
N ASP A 339 7.64 -26.79 -1.29
CA ASP A 339 6.59 -26.56 -2.26
C ASP A 339 5.44 -27.56 -2.10
N LYS A 340 4.38 -27.36 -2.90
CA LYS A 340 3.22 -28.26 -2.93
C LYS A 340 3.51 -29.64 -3.56
N SER A 341 4.64 -29.78 -4.25
CA SER A 341 5.00 -30.95 -5.05
C SER A 341 5.88 -31.93 -4.28
N GLY A 342 6.32 -31.58 -3.07
CA GLY A 342 7.15 -32.42 -2.21
C GLY A 342 8.65 -32.13 -2.26
N ASN A 343 9.06 -31.04 -2.92
CA ASN A 343 10.43 -30.57 -2.86
C ASN A 343 10.66 -29.84 -1.53
N GLU A 344 11.78 -30.11 -0.87
CA GLU A 344 12.03 -29.64 0.50
C GLU A 344 13.51 -29.31 0.74
N ILE A 345 13.73 -28.20 1.48
CA ILE A 345 14.97 -27.93 2.21
C ILE A 345 14.64 -27.93 3.70
N LYS A 346 15.25 -28.83 4.46
CA LYS A 346 15.00 -29.03 5.89
C LYS A 346 16.26 -28.92 6.71
N TYR A 347 16.21 -28.03 7.70
CA TYR A 347 17.18 -27.93 8.77
C TYR A 347 16.61 -28.67 9.99
N ASP A 348 17.27 -29.75 10.42
CA ASP A 348 16.92 -30.53 11.61
C ASP A 348 17.93 -30.22 12.71
N THR A 349 17.53 -29.42 13.71
CA THR A 349 18.43 -28.91 14.76
C THR A 349 18.89 -30.03 15.68
N LYS A 350 17.97 -30.95 16.02
CA LYS A 350 18.22 -32.08 16.92
C LYS A 350 19.27 -33.02 16.33
N LYS A 351 19.11 -33.39 15.06
CA LYS A 351 20.05 -34.25 14.33
C LYS A 351 21.27 -33.50 13.83
N LYS A 352 21.28 -32.17 13.89
CA LYS A 352 22.31 -31.29 13.34
C LYS A 352 22.55 -31.57 11.85
N SER A 353 21.46 -31.74 11.10
CA SER A 353 21.51 -32.18 9.70
C SER A 353 20.73 -31.25 8.77
N LEU A 354 21.24 -31.08 7.55
CA LEU A 354 20.54 -30.44 6.43
C LEU A 354 20.08 -31.53 5.45
N HIS A 355 18.81 -31.50 5.07
CA HIS A 355 18.25 -32.40 4.06
C HIS A 355 17.71 -31.57 2.89
N ILE A 356 18.12 -31.94 1.67
CA ILE A 356 17.63 -31.35 0.43
C ILE A 356 17.03 -32.48 -0.40
N THR A 357 15.76 -32.38 -0.73
CA THR A 357 15.03 -33.39 -1.48
C THR A 357 14.29 -32.75 -2.65
N SER A 358 14.38 -33.41 -3.80
CA SER A 358 13.61 -33.09 -5.00
C SER A 358 12.92 -34.36 -5.49
N THR A 359 11.73 -34.24 -6.06
CA THR A 359 11.02 -35.37 -6.67
C THR A 359 11.61 -35.79 -8.01
N GLU A 360 12.28 -34.85 -8.69
CA GLU A 360 12.90 -35.08 -9.99
C GLU A 360 14.39 -34.68 -9.90
N ASP A 361 14.74 -33.51 -10.43
CA ASP A 361 16.13 -33.10 -10.60
C ASP A 361 16.67 -32.22 -9.45
N ILE A 362 17.98 -32.32 -9.20
CA ILE A 362 18.78 -31.37 -8.42
C ILE A 362 20.00 -31.01 -9.27
N GLU A 363 20.16 -29.72 -9.59
CA GLU A 363 21.30 -29.20 -10.37
C GLU A 363 22.14 -28.24 -9.51
N LEU A 364 23.47 -28.43 -9.51
CA LEU A 364 24.43 -27.59 -8.79
C LEU A 364 25.44 -27.00 -9.78
N THR A 365 25.29 -25.71 -10.11
CA THR A 365 26.13 -25.02 -11.10
C THR A 365 26.79 -23.79 -10.48
N ALA A 366 28.12 -23.74 -10.52
CA ALA A 366 28.90 -22.61 -10.01
C ALA A 366 30.27 -22.55 -10.71
N LYS A 367 30.97 -21.41 -10.59
CA LYS A 367 32.37 -21.29 -11.03
C LYS A 367 33.28 -22.28 -10.32
N ASN A 368 33.04 -22.51 -9.03
CA ASN A 368 33.79 -23.48 -8.22
C ASN A 368 32.80 -24.22 -7.30
N ILE A 369 32.96 -25.54 -7.15
CA ILE A 369 32.24 -26.37 -6.18
C ILE A 369 33.27 -27.19 -5.41
N LYS A 370 33.20 -27.17 -4.07
CA LYS A 370 34.06 -27.97 -3.19
C LYS A 370 33.19 -28.82 -2.26
N ILE A 371 33.42 -30.13 -2.23
CA ILE A 371 32.73 -31.08 -1.35
C ILE A 371 33.79 -31.68 -0.43
N THR A 372 33.56 -31.63 0.89
CA THR A 372 34.50 -32.16 1.90
C THR A 372 33.69 -32.73 3.06
N ALA A 373 34.06 -33.92 3.52
CA ALA A 373 33.51 -34.56 4.71
C ALA A 373 34.66 -35.12 5.56
N GLU A 374 34.53 -35.08 6.90
CA GLU A 374 35.53 -35.66 7.82
C GLU A 374 35.46 -37.18 7.84
N GLU A 375 34.27 -37.73 7.64
CA GLU A 375 34.03 -39.16 7.59
C GLU A 375 33.81 -39.60 6.14
N ASN A 376 32.55 -39.64 5.69
CA ASN A 376 32.18 -40.32 4.45
C ASN A 376 31.54 -39.38 3.44
N VAL A 377 31.82 -39.61 2.16
CA VAL A 377 31.04 -39.09 1.01
C VAL A 377 30.52 -40.29 0.24
N GLU A 378 29.19 -40.43 0.17
CA GLU A 378 28.53 -41.50 -0.58
C GLU A 378 27.84 -40.93 -1.82
N ILE A 379 28.15 -41.49 -3.00
CA ILE A 379 27.52 -41.11 -4.27
C ILE A 379 26.90 -42.37 -4.88
N MET A 380 25.57 -42.38 -4.97
CA MET A 380 24.81 -43.53 -5.46
C MET A 380 23.85 -43.10 -6.57
N ALA A 381 23.82 -43.86 -7.67
CA ALA A 381 22.82 -43.70 -8.71
C ALA A 381 22.35 -45.07 -9.22
N LYS A 382 21.04 -45.24 -9.41
CA LYS A 382 20.46 -46.50 -9.90
C LYS A 382 20.78 -46.79 -11.37
N LYS A 383 21.07 -45.76 -12.16
CA LYS A 383 21.29 -45.88 -13.62
C LYS A 383 22.72 -45.59 -14.01
N LYS A 384 23.19 -44.36 -13.79
CA LYS A 384 24.49 -43.90 -14.28
C LYS A 384 25.07 -42.83 -13.35
N ILE A 385 26.36 -42.95 -13.07
CA ILE A 385 27.22 -41.87 -12.59
C ILE A 385 28.13 -41.47 -13.76
N SER A 386 28.26 -40.17 -14.04
CA SER A 386 29.10 -39.65 -15.13
C SER A 386 30.01 -38.57 -14.57
N LEU A 387 31.33 -38.75 -14.72
CA LEU A 387 32.34 -37.79 -14.30
C LEU A 387 33.16 -37.38 -15.53
N THR A 388 33.21 -36.09 -15.81
CA THR A 388 33.89 -35.52 -16.98
C THR A 388 34.56 -34.21 -16.59
N SER A 389 35.80 -34.02 -17.04
CA SER A 389 36.59 -32.79 -16.88
C SER A 389 37.23 -32.46 -18.23
N GLU A 390 37.22 -31.20 -18.63
CA GLU A 390 38.00 -30.72 -19.79
C GLU A 390 39.48 -30.55 -19.43
N GLY A 391 39.78 -30.30 -18.16
CA GLY A 391 41.12 -30.24 -17.62
C GLY A 391 41.51 -31.53 -16.90
N ASP A 392 42.38 -31.40 -15.91
CA ASP A 392 42.86 -32.54 -15.15
C ASP A 392 41.76 -33.17 -14.29
N MET A 393 41.88 -34.48 -14.06
CA MET A 393 41.07 -35.24 -13.11
C MET A 393 42.01 -36.09 -12.27
N GLU A 394 41.90 -35.97 -10.95
CA GLU A 394 42.76 -36.64 -9.99
C GLU A 394 41.93 -37.45 -8.99
N LEU A 395 42.32 -38.71 -8.77
CA LEU A 395 41.71 -39.62 -7.80
C LEU A 395 42.82 -40.20 -6.92
N ILE A 396 42.93 -39.71 -5.69
CA ILE A 396 43.94 -40.13 -4.72
C ILE A 396 43.25 -40.78 -3.52
N SER A 397 43.76 -41.94 -3.10
CA SER A 397 43.45 -42.56 -1.81
C SER A 397 44.77 -42.88 -1.09
N GLU A 398 44.90 -42.45 0.16
CA GLU A 398 46.08 -42.77 0.99
C GLU A 398 46.06 -44.22 1.50
N LYS A 399 44.90 -44.86 1.44
CA LYS A 399 44.70 -46.25 1.86
C LYS A 399 44.36 -47.10 0.64
N GLU A 400 43.28 -47.85 0.72
CA GLU A 400 42.81 -48.69 -0.36
C GLU A 400 42.02 -47.87 -1.39
N LEU A 401 42.23 -48.18 -2.67
CA LEU A 401 41.36 -47.78 -3.76
C LEU A 401 40.83 -49.05 -4.43
N ALA A 402 39.52 -49.28 -4.32
CA ALA A 402 38.85 -50.42 -4.95
C ALA A 402 38.04 -49.95 -6.16
N LEU A 403 38.28 -50.55 -7.33
CA LEU A 403 37.52 -50.33 -8.56
C LEU A 403 36.98 -51.67 -9.07
N GLN A 404 35.65 -51.82 -9.06
CA GLN A 404 34.98 -53.06 -9.42
C GLN A 404 33.86 -52.81 -10.43
N SER A 405 33.74 -53.68 -11.44
CA SER A 405 32.64 -53.74 -12.39
C SER A 405 32.22 -55.20 -12.55
N GLU A 406 30.91 -55.47 -12.59
CA GLU A 406 30.38 -56.81 -12.90
C GLU A 406 30.43 -57.13 -14.40
N LYS A 407 30.60 -56.12 -15.24
CA LYS A 407 30.73 -56.23 -16.70
C LYS A 407 32.11 -55.70 -17.12
N ASP A 408 32.19 -55.19 -18.34
CA ASP A 408 33.44 -54.69 -18.87
C ASP A 408 33.92 -53.42 -18.14
N THR A 409 35.23 -53.35 -17.91
CA THR A 409 35.94 -52.13 -17.52
C THR A 409 36.81 -51.70 -18.69
N THR A 410 36.69 -50.43 -19.12
CA THR A 410 37.47 -49.89 -20.24
C THR A 410 38.29 -48.69 -19.80
N VAL A 411 39.60 -48.72 -20.07
CA VAL A 411 40.52 -47.59 -19.88
C VAL A 411 41.12 -47.23 -21.23
N LYS A 412 40.96 -45.98 -21.68
CA LYS A 412 41.49 -45.48 -22.94
C LYS A 412 42.26 -44.19 -22.69
N SER A 413 43.45 -44.08 -23.28
CA SER A 413 44.27 -42.86 -23.29
C SER A 413 44.69 -42.55 -24.73
N GLY A 414 44.65 -41.28 -25.12
CA GLY A 414 45.17 -40.83 -26.41
C GLY A 414 46.71 -40.74 -26.43
N ALA A 415 47.34 -40.76 -25.26
CA ALA A 415 48.79 -40.73 -25.08
C ALA A 415 49.25 -42.03 -24.39
N GLY A 416 49.92 -41.93 -23.24
CA GLY A 416 50.37 -43.08 -22.45
C GLY A 416 49.40 -43.47 -21.34
N ILE A 417 49.58 -44.70 -20.83
CA ILE A 417 49.05 -45.15 -19.54
C ILE A 417 50.26 -45.64 -18.74
N THR A 418 50.42 -45.16 -17.50
CA THR A 418 51.46 -45.60 -16.57
C THR A 418 50.80 -46.31 -15.40
N LEU A 419 51.27 -47.53 -15.09
CA LEU A 419 50.85 -48.30 -13.92
C LEU A 419 52.10 -48.66 -13.12
N GLU A 420 52.19 -48.15 -11.90
CA GLU A 420 53.33 -48.39 -11.01
C GLU A 420 52.83 -49.00 -9.69
N ALA A 421 53.42 -50.13 -9.30
CA ALA A 421 53.19 -50.78 -8.02
C ALA A 421 54.54 -51.01 -7.34
N THR A 422 54.67 -50.61 -6.08
CA THR A 422 55.93 -50.77 -5.30
C THR A 422 56.16 -52.19 -4.80
N LYS A 423 55.09 -52.99 -4.74
CA LYS A 423 55.12 -54.42 -4.42
C LYS A 423 54.69 -55.21 -5.64
N ASP A 424 53.49 -55.78 -5.62
CA ASP A 424 53.00 -56.65 -6.68
C ASP A 424 51.98 -55.92 -7.56
N ALA A 425 52.15 -56.06 -8.88
CA ALA A 425 51.11 -55.79 -9.86
C ALA A 425 50.59 -57.13 -10.38
N ILE A 426 49.37 -57.50 -9.99
CA ILE A 426 48.76 -58.80 -10.33
C ILE A 426 47.69 -58.61 -11.39
N LEU A 427 47.84 -59.26 -12.54
CA LEU A 427 46.84 -59.27 -13.62
C LEU A 427 46.29 -60.70 -13.77
N ASN A 428 45.05 -60.90 -13.33
CA ASN A 428 44.35 -62.17 -13.45
C ASN A 428 43.20 -62.05 -14.47
N GLY A 429 43.19 -62.92 -15.46
CA GLY A 429 42.11 -63.03 -16.43
C GLY A 429 42.11 -64.41 -17.09
N GLN A 430 40.98 -64.83 -17.65
CA GLN A 430 40.95 -66.06 -18.46
C GLN A 430 41.91 -65.96 -19.64
N ASN A 431 42.00 -64.77 -20.24
CA ASN A 431 42.97 -64.40 -21.27
C ASN A 431 43.60 -63.06 -20.89
N VAL A 432 44.92 -62.93 -21.07
CA VAL A 432 45.66 -61.67 -20.95
C VAL A 432 46.39 -61.45 -22.27
N THR A 433 46.13 -60.32 -22.94
CA THR A 433 46.75 -59.95 -24.22
C THR A 433 47.49 -58.63 -24.05
N ALA A 434 48.78 -58.61 -24.39
CA ALA A 434 49.60 -57.41 -24.41
C ALA A 434 50.29 -57.28 -25.77
N GLU A 435 50.00 -56.22 -26.51
CA GLU A 435 50.53 -55.99 -27.85
C GLU A 435 51.28 -54.65 -27.92
N GLY A 436 52.57 -54.69 -28.29
CA GLY A 436 53.37 -53.50 -28.57
C GLY A 436 53.65 -53.40 -30.07
N LYS A 437 52.96 -52.50 -30.77
CA LYS A 437 53.10 -52.33 -32.24
C LYS A 437 54.54 -52.04 -32.69
N VAL A 438 55.27 -51.27 -31.88
CA VAL A 438 56.69 -50.96 -32.12
C VAL A 438 57.58 -51.86 -31.27
N LYS A 439 57.30 -51.94 -29.97
CA LYS A 439 58.08 -52.72 -29.00
C LYS A 439 57.21 -53.06 -27.78
N ALA A 440 57.33 -54.29 -27.29
CA ALA A 440 56.95 -54.67 -25.94
C ALA A 440 58.23 -55.05 -25.17
N THR A 441 58.38 -54.61 -23.92
CA THR A 441 59.57 -54.87 -23.10
C THR A 441 59.15 -55.43 -21.76
N PHE A 442 59.74 -56.55 -21.35
CA PHE A 442 59.57 -57.15 -20.03
C PHE A 442 60.94 -57.25 -19.37
N THR A 443 61.14 -56.57 -18.24
CA THR A 443 62.40 -56.50 -17.52
C THR A 443 62.19 -56.86 -16.06
N GLY A 444 63.02 -57.76 -15.54
CA GLY A 444 63.04 -58.14 -14.13
C GLY A 444 64.24 -59.02 -13.84
N ALA A 445 64.60 -59.17 -12.57
CA ALA A 445 65.67 -60.08 -12.15
C ALA A 445 65.39 -61.53 -12.59
N GLN A 446 64.11 -61.92 -12.67
CA GLN A 446 63.64 -63.17 -13.23
C GLN A 446 62.34 -62.92 -14.01
N THR A 447 62.24 -63.46 -15.23
CA THR A 447 61.00 -63.51 -16.00
C THR A 447 60.58 -64.96 -16.17
N LYS A 448 59.42 -65.34 -15.62
CA LYS A 448 58.90 -66.71 -15.71
C LYS A 448 57.62 -66.75 -16.56
N ILE A 449 57.65 -67.56 -17.62
CA ILE A 449 56.48 -67.84 -18.47
C ILE A 449 56.20 -69.33 -18.36
N SER A 450 55.00 -69.71 -17.92
CA SER A 450 54.61 -71.11 -17.73
C SER A 450 53.19 -71.38 -18.18
N GLY A 451 52.99 -72.44 -18.95
CA GLY A 451 51.69 -72.93 -19.40
C GLY A 451 51.79 -74.39 -19.88
N LYS A 452 50.64 -75.07 -20.06
CA LYS A 452 50.62 -76.43 -20.64
C LYS A 452 51.18 -76.45 -22.08
N MET A 453 51.06 -75.33 -22.78
CA MET A 453 51.61 -75.09 -24.11
C MET A 453 52.14 -73.65 -24.17
N THR A 454 53.39 -73.49 -24.58
CA THR A 454 54.04 -72.18 -24.72
C THR A 454 54.65 -72.10 -26.11
N ALA A 455 54.33 -71.04 -26.87
CA ALA A 455 54.91 -70.79 -28.19
C ALA A 455 55.65 -69.44 -28.18
N LEU A 456 56.94 -69.47 -28.55
CA LEU A 456 57.77 -68.29 -28.77
C LEU A 456 58.22 -68.30 -30.23
N GLN A 457 57.85 -67.27 -31.00
CA GLN A 457 58.26 -67.10 -32.39
C GLN A 457 58.99 -65.78 -32.54
N GLY A 458 60.16 -65.80 -33.16
CA GLY A 458 60.94 -64.63 -33.53
C GLY A 458 61.54 -64.81 -34.93
N ALA A 459 61.81 -63.72 -35.64
CA ALA A 459 62.58 -63.78 -36.88
C ALA A 459 64.02 -64.25 -36.58
N SER A 460 64.54 -65.18 -37.40
CA SER A 460 65.78 -65.97 -37.23
C SER A 460 66.87 -65.37 -36.33
N GLY A 461 67.24 -66.12 -35.28
CA GLY A 461 68.52 -65.99 -34.55
C GLY A 461 68.54 -65.19 -33.23
N LYS A 462 67.40 -64.83 -32.63
CA LYS A 462 67.36 -63.95 -31.43
C LYS A 462 66.74 -64.51 -30.16
N ILE A 463 66.51 -65.82 -30.08
CA ILE A 463 66.16 -66.46 -28.80
C ILE A 463 67.45 -67.12 -28.29
N GLU A 464 68.23 -66.39 -27.50
CA GLU A 464 69.34 -66.98 -26.74
C GLU A 464 68.78 -67.58 -25.45
N ILE A 465 68.70 -68.91 -25.42
CA ILE A 465 68.49 -69.67 -24.18
C ILE A 465 69.90 -69.97 -23.66
N THR A 466 70.38 -69.21 -22.68
CA THR A 466 71.63 -69.51 -21.94
C THR A 466 71.39 -70.47 -20.78
#